data_AF-A0A2V1P2H4-F1
#
_entry.id   AF-A0A2V1P2H4-F1
#
_cell.length_a   1.000
_cell.length_b   1.000
_cell.length_c   1.000
_cell.angle_alpha   90.00
_cell.angle_beta   90.00
_cell.angle_gamma   90.00
#
_symmetry.space_group_name_H-M   'P 1'
#
loop_
_entity.id
_entity.type
_entity.pdbx_description
1 polymer ?
#
loop_
_entity_poly.entity_id
_entity_poly.type
_entity_poly.pdbx_seq_one_letter_code
_entity_poly.pdbx_strand_id
1 'polypeptide(L)'
;MKHVLFAGLIALSPLQLAAQSEAEEGEIGEGFSLMEEGARLMFRGIMREMEPAIEDFEGMAKEIQPALEMLASEMGPALMELMRKLDNVRYYEAPEVLPNGDIIIRRRDDAPPYDPDSPMIEPGEEIEL
;
A
#
# COMPACT_ATOMS: atom_id res chain seq x y z
N MET A 1 -43.19 -30.57 67.07
CA MET A 1 -41.94 -31.22 67.51
C MET A 1 -41.52 -32.24 66.46
N LYS A 2 -40.30 -32.09 65.94
CA LYS A 2 -39.34 -33.10 65.45
C LYS A 2 -39.76 -34.25 64.49
N HIS A 3 -39.07 -34.22 63.33
CA HIS A 3 -38.54 -35.31 62.47
C HIS A 3 -39.58 -36.13 61.69
N VAL A 4 -39.37 -36.50 60.42
CA VAL A 4 -38.32 -37.43 59.93
C VAL A 4 -38.15 -37.31 58.39
N LEU A 5 -36.88 -37.32 57.98
CA LEU A 5 -36.25 -37.86 56.75
C LEU A 5 -37.11 -38.23 55.53
N PHE A 6 -36.72 -37.73 54.36
CA PHE A 6 -36.77 -38.52 53.12
C PHE A 6 -35.43 -38.44 52.40
N ALA A 7 -34.87 -39.62 52.15
CA ALA A 7 -33.66 -39.86 51.40
C ALA A 7 -33.89 -39.59 49.90
N GLY A 8 -32.86 -39.05 49.24
CA GLY A 8 -32.82 -38.87 47.79
C GLY A 8 -31.37 -38.90 47.33
N LEU A 9 -30.89 -40.12 47.11
CA LEU A 9 -29.64 -40.47 46.44
C LEU A 9 -29.66 -39.95 44.98
N ILE A 10 -28.48 -39.96 44.34
CA ILE A 10 -28.19 -39.83 42.89
C ILE A 10 -27.89 -38.39 42.46
N ALA A 11 -26.86 -38.07 41.70
CA ALA A 11 -25.55 -38.64 41.38
C ALA A 11 -24.85 -37.51 40.60
N LEU A 12 -23.52 -37.52 40.64
CA LEU A 12 -22.66 -36.72 39.77
C LEU A 12 -23.10 -36.91 38.30
N SER A 13 -23.47 -35.83 37.63
CA SER A 13 -23.61 -35.80 36.16
C SER A 13 -22.44 -35.02 35.57
N PRO A 14 -21.34 -35.67 35.14
CA PRO A 14 -20.39 -35.07 34.22
C PRO A 14 -20.88 -35.34 32.79
N LEU A 15 -21.77 -34.50 32.27
CA LEU A 15 -22.21 -34.59 30.87
C LEU A 15 -22.33 -33.19 30.27
N GLN A 16 -21.20 -32.48 30.22
CA GLN A 16 -21.08 -31.23 29.45
C GLN A 16 -19.92 -31.27 28.45
N LEU A 17 -19.16 -32.38 28.37
CA LEU A 17 -17.93 -32.43 27.56
C LEU A 17 -18.17 -32.79 26.08
N ALA A 18 -19.34 -33.31 25.71
CA ALA A 18 -19.64 -33.72 24.33
C ALA A 18 -20.47 -32.69 23.52
N ALA A 19 -20.99 -31.64 24.17
CA ALA A 19 -21.73 -30.56 23.49
C ALA A 19 -20.84 -29.36 23.13
N GLN A 20 -19.61 -29.32 23.63
CA GLN A 20 -18.68 -28.23 23.38
C GLN A 20 -17.98 -28.34 22.02
N SER A 21 -17.74 -29.55 21.49
CA SER A 21 -16.98 -29.71 20.24
C SER A 21 -17.73 -29.30 18.97
N GLU A 22 -19.07 -29.41 18.95
CA GLU A 22 -19.89 -29.01 17.79
C GLU A 22 -20.34 -27.53 17.88
N ALA A 23 -20.41 -26.98 19.10
CA ALA A 23 -20.62 -25.56 19.33
C ALA A 23 -19.35 -24.74 19.00
N GLU A 24 -18.16 -25.25 19.32
CA GLU A 24 -16.88 -24.55 19.14
C GLU A 24 -16.50 -24.35 17.66
N GLU A 25 -16.78 -25.30 16.76
CA GLU A 25 -16.53 -25.12 15.31
C GLU A 25 -17.48 -24.08 14.67
N GLY A 26 -18.76 -24.06 15.06
CA GLY A 26 -19.74 -23.07 14.59
C GLY A 26 -19.50 -21.67 15.14
N GLU A 27 -19.14 -21.57 16.43
CA GLU A 27 -18.88 -20.32 17.14
C GLU A 27 -17.59 -19.63 16.65
N ILE A 28 -16.55 -20.41 16.28
CA ILE A 28 -15.34 -19.89 15.66
C ILE A 28 -15.64 -19.32 14.26
N GLY A 29 -16.41 -20.03 13.43
CA GLY A 29 -16.81 -19.57 12.10
C GLY A 29 -17.66 -18.29 12.12
N GLU A 30 -18.60 -18.21 13.06
CA GLU A 30 -19.37 -16.99 13.32
C GLU A 30 -18.48 -15.84 13.83
N GLY A 31 -17.50 -16.13 14.68
CA GLY A 31 -16.51 -15.16 15.14
C GLY A 31 -15.67 -14.56 14.01
N PHE A 32 -15.23 -15.37 13.05
CA PHE A 32 -14.53 -14.89 11.85
C PHE A 32 -15.41 -14.00 10.97
N SER A 33 -16.67 -14.40 10.76
CA SER A 33 -17.66 -13.61 10.02
C SER A 33 -17.94 -12.25 10.68
N LEU A 34 -18.07 -12.21 12.01
CA LEU A 34 -18.24 -10.98 12.78
C LEU A 34 -17.00 -10.08 12.73
N MET A 35 -15.80 -10.67 12.77
CA MET A 35 -14.55 -9.93 12.61
C MET A 35 -14.40 -9.36 11.19
N GLU A 36 -14.78 -10.10 10.16
CA GLU A 36 -14.83 -9.61 8.77
C GLU A 36 -15.78 -8.43 8.63
N GLU A 37 -16.98 -8.54 9.21
CA GLU A 37 -17.96 -7.46 9.17
C GLU A 37 -17.48 -6.24 9.97
N GLY A 38 -16.81 -6.45 11.11
CA GLY A 38 -16.15 -5.40 11.88
C GLY A 38 -15.05 -4.69 11.10
N ALA A 39 -14.19 -5.44 10.39
CA ALA A 39 -13.16 -4.89 9.52
C ALA A 39 -13.77 -4.10 8.35
N ARG A 40 -14.84 -4.60 7.74
CA ARG A 40 -15.58 -3.90 6.67
C ARG A 40 -16.17 -2.57 7.15
N LEU A 41 -16.74 -2.54 8.36
CA LEU A 41 -17.27 -1.32 8.98
C LEU A 41 -16.15 -0.32 9.30
N MET A 42 -15.00 -0.80 9.78
CA MET A 42 -13.81 0.01 10.04
C MET A 42 -13.26 0.63 8.75
N PHE A 43 -13.04 -0.17 7.71
CA PHE A 43 -12.59 0.31 6.39
C PHE A 43 -13.55 1.36 5.82
N ARG A 44 -14.87 1.14 5.92
CA ARG A 44 -15.87 2.13 5.49
C ARG A 44 -15.82 3.42 6.31
N GLY A 45 -15.43 3.36 7.58
CA GLY A 45 -15.17 4.54 8.40
C GLY A 45 -13.96 5.32 7.90
N ILE A 46 -12.84 4.63 7.66
CA ILE A 46 -11.61 5.21 7.13
C ILE A 46 -11.85 5.88 5.77
N MET A 47 -12.54 5.20 4.84
CA MET A 47 -12.82 5.75 3.51
C MET A 47 -13.68 7.01 3.57
N ARG A 48 -14.65 7.10 4.49
CA ARG A 48 -15.47 8.30 4.68
C ARG A 48 -14.67 9.48 5.24
N GLU A 49 -13.70 9.21 6.11
CA GLU A 49 -12.81 10.25 6.62
C GLU A 49 -11.81 10.71 5.55
N MET A 50 -11.41 9.81 4.64
CA MET A 50 -10.52 10.10 3.52
C MET A 50 -11.21 10.75 2.32
N GLU A 51 -12.54 10.63 2.20
CA GLU A 51 -13.34 11.17 1.10
C GLU A 51 -13.04 12.65 0.79
N PRO A 52 -12.97 13.57 1.78
CA PRO A 52 -12.60 14.96 1.51
C PRO A 52 -11.19 15.11 0.92
N ALA A 53 -10.21 14.34 1.41
CA ALA A 53 -8.83 14.40 0.90
C ALA A 53 -8.72 13.83 -0.53
N ILE A 54 -9.55 12.83 -0.87
CA ILE A 54 -9.64 12.28 -2.22
C ILE A 54 -10.25 13.33 -3.16
N GLU A 55 -11.33 13.99 -2.76
CA GLU A 55 -11.96 15.06 -3.54
C GLU A 55 -11.00 16.23 -3.79
N ASP A 56 -10.26 16.66 -2.76
CA ASP A 56 -9.24 17.70 -2.88
C ASP A 56 -8.13 17.30 -3.87
N PHE A 57 -7.65 16.05 -3.77
CA PHE A 57 -6.64 15.51 -4.69
C PHE A 57 -7.17 15.45 -6.13
N GLU A 58 -8.42 15.02 -6.33
CA GLU A 58 -9.06 15.02 -7.65
C GLU A 58 -9.17 16.44 -8.24
N GLY A 59 -9.47 17.43 -7.40
CA GLY A 59 -9.48 18.84 -7.79
C GLY A 59 -8.12 19.29 -8.32
N MET A 60 -7.07 19.07 -7.53
CA MET A 60 -5.69 19.39 -7.92
C MET A 60 -5.25 18.62 -9.18
N ALA A 61 -5.61 17.34 -9.29
CA ALA A 61 -5.29 16.53 -10.46
C ALA A 61 -5.93 17.10 -11.74
N LYS A 62 -7.19 17.56 -11.67
CA LYS A 62 -7.88 18.22 -12.79
C LYS A 62 -7.22 19.54 -13.21
N GLU A 63 -6.66 20.28 -12.26
CA GLU A 63 -5.92 21.51 -12.56
C GLU A 63 -4.59 21.24 -13.26
N ILE A 64 -3.89 20.18 -12.87
CA ILE A 64 -2.56 19.82 -13.42
C ILE A 64 -2.70 19.00 -14.72
N GLN A 65 -3.82 18.31 -14.93
CA GLN A 65 -4.05 17.43 -16.08
C GLN A 65 -3.71 18.08 -17.43
N PRO A 66 -4.17 19.30 -17.78
CA PRO A 66 -3.85 19.91 -19.06
C PRO A 66 -2.34 20.14 -19.26
N ALA A 67 -1.63 20.50 -18.18
CA ALA A 67 -0.18 20.69 -18.23
C ALA A 67 0.55 19.37 -18.45
N LEU A 68 0.10 18.29 -17.81
CA LEU A 68 0.65 16.94 -18.02
C LEU A 68 0.37 16.43 -19.43
N GLU A 69 -0.82 16.68 -19.96
CA GLU A 69 -1.18 16.32 -21.34
C GLU A 69 -0.27 17.03 -22.35
N MET A 70 -0.08 18.34 -22.20
CA MET A 70 0.85 19.10 -23.05
C MET A 70 2.30 18.62 -22.90
N LEU A 71 2.76 18.35 -21.68
CA LEU A 71 4.10 17.82 -21.45
C LEU A 71 4.28 16.47 -22.15
N ALA A 72 3.30 15.58 -22.04
CA ALA A 72 3.32 14.27 -22.68
C ALA A 72 3.27 14.36 -24.20
N SER A 73 2.48 15.28 -24.77
CA SER A 73 2.36 15.44 -26.22
C SER A 73 3.56 16.14 -26.86
N GLU A 74 4.06 17.21 -26.24
CA GLU A 74 5.12 18.06 -26.80
C GLU A 74 6.53 17.56 -26.45
N MET A 75 6.74 17.10 -25.21
CA MET A 75 8.06 16.70 -24.71
C MET A 75 8.20 15.20 -24.41
N GLY A 76 7.11 14.44 -24.37
CA GLY A 76 7.12 13.02 -24.06
C GLY A 76 8.07 12.20 -24.95
N PRO A 77 8.01 12.31 -26.29
CA PRO A 77 8.92 11.57 -27.17
C PRO A 77 10.40 11.89 -26.92
N ALA A 78 10.73 13.17 -26.72
CA ALA A 78 12.09 13.61 -26.44
C ALA A 78 12.59 13.12 -25.08
N LEU A 79 11.73 13.15 -24.05
CA LEU A 79 12.04 12.61 -22.73
C LEU A 79 12.30 11.10 -22.80
N MET A 80 11.46 10.34 -23.50
CA MET A 80 11.66 8.91 -23.69
C MET A 80 12.96 8.59 -24.43
N GLU A 81 13.33 9.42 -25.41
CA GLU A 81 14.61 9.27 -26.08
C GLU A 81 15.80 9.58 -25.17
N LEU A 82 15.72 10.65 -24.36
CA LEU A 82 16.72 10.96 -23.34
C LEU A 82 16.90 9.79 -22.37
N MET A 83 15.79 9.26 -21.86
CA MET A 83 15.77 8.11 -20.95
C MET A 83 16.45 6.87 -21.54
N ARG A 84 16.40 6.67 -22.86
CA ARG A 84 17.11 5.56 -23.53
C ARG A 84 18.61 5.80 -23.68
N LYS A 85 19.05 7.06 -23.70
CA LYS A 85 20.47 7.41 -23.84
C LYS A 85 21.20 7.41 -22.51
N LEU A 86 20.49 7.63 -21.41
CA LEU A 86 21.07 7.54 -20.08
C LEU A 86 21.31 6.06 -19.74
N ASP A 87 22.50 5.78 -19.22
CA ASP A 87 22.79 4.60 -18.41
C ASP A 87 22.11 4.81 -17.04
N ASN A 88 22.79 4.65 -15.91
CA ASN A 88 22.17 4.87 -14.60
C ASN A 88 21.97 6.35 -14.27
N VAL A 89 20.77 6.74 -13.80
CA VAL A 89 20.46 8.13 -13.39
C VAL A 89 21.40 8.69 -12.33
N ARG A 90 21.92 7.84 -11.44
CA ARG A 90 22.79 8.23 -10.32
C ARG A 90 24.17 8.72 -10.78
N TYR A 91 24.54 8.41 -12.02
CA TYR A 91 25.81 8.84 -12.61
C TYR A 91 25.77 10.26 -13.17
N TYR A 92 24.63 10.95 -13.07
CA TYR A 92 24.45 12.30 -13.58
C TYR A 92 24.21 13.31 -12.47
N GLU A 93 24.61 14.55 -12.74
CA GLU A 93 24.30 15.71 -11.90
C GLU A 93 22.96 16.34 -12.30
N ALA A 94 22.49 17.30 -11.50
CA ALA A 94 21.33 18.09 -11.86
C ALA A 94 21.59 18.91 -13.15
N PRO A 95 20.55 19.18 -13.96
CA PRO A 95 20.70 19.98 -15.17
C PRO A 95 21.25 21.39 -14.89
N GLU A 96 22.24 21.82 -15.68
CA GLU A 96 22.82 23.16 -15.64
C GLU A 96 22.37 23.97 -16.86
N VAL A 97 21.92 25.22 -16.63
CA VAL A 97 21.58 26.16 -17.71
C VAL A 97 22.81 26.97 -18.08
N LEU A 98 23.27 26.83 -19.32
CA LEU A 98 24.44 27.54 -19.84
C LEU A 98 24.09 28.98 -20.24
N PRO A 99 25.10 29.87 -20.39
CA PRO A 99 24.86 31.27 -20.78
C PRO A 99 24.14 31.47 -22.12
N ASN A 100 24.19 30.47 -23.01
CA ASN A 100 23.48 30.47 -24.30
C ASN A 100 22.03 29.95 -24.21
N GLY A 101 21.59 29.49 -23.04
CA GLY A 101 20.25 28.94 -22.81
C GLY A 101 20.14 27.43 -23.02
N ASP A 102 21.22 26.76 -23.43
CA ASP A 102 21.24 25.30 -23.51
C ASP A 102 21.26 24.67 -22.12
N ILE A 103 20.68 23.48 -22.01
CA ILE A 103 20.71 22.69 -20.78
C ILE A 103 21.66 21.52 -20.98
N ILE A 104 22.60 21.35 -20.04
CA ILE A 104 23.50 20.20 -19.99
C ILE A 104 23.25 19.38 -18.73
N ILE A 105 23.21 18.06 -18.87
CA ILE A 105 23.22 17.12 -17.76
C ILE A 105 24.61 16.49 -17.73
N ARG A 106 25.44 16.90 -16.77
CA ARG A 106 26.82 16.42 -16.67
C ARG A 106 26.85 15.03 -16.04
N ARG A 107 27.72 14.18 -16.57
CA ARG A 107 28.04 12.91 -15.93
C ARG A 107 29.07 13.17 -14.83
N ARG A 108 28.88 12.54 -13.67
CA ARG A 108 29.78 12.68 -12.53
C ARG A 108 31.16 12.11 -12.84
N ASP A 109 32.19 12.71 -12.26
CA ASP A 109 33.58 12.30 -12.45
C ASP A 109 33.91 10.93 -11.83
N ASP A 110 33.16 10.52 -10.80
CA ASP A 110 33.32 9.25 -10.08
C ASP A 110 32.51 8.10 -10.67
N ALA A 111 31.70 8.36 -11.71
CA ALA A 111 30.86 7.35 -12.32
C ALA A 111 31.70 6.31 -13.11
N PRO A 112 31.27 5.03 -13.15
CA PRO A 112 31.90 4.00 -13.98
C PRO A 112 31.96 4.39 -15.46
N PRO A 113 32.67 3.70 -16.35
CA PRO A 113 32.57 3.97 -17.79
C PRO A 113 31.11 3.95 -18.28
N TYR A 114 30.76 4.82 -19.22
CA TYR A 114 29.42 4.87 -19.81
C TYR A 114 29.07 3.55 -20.48
N ASP A 115 27.90 3.00 -20.13
CA ASP A 115 27.36 1.76 -20.69
C ASP A 115 25.90 1.96 -21.11
N PRO A 116 25.61 2.09 -22.42
CA PRO A 116 24.24 2.34 -22.91
C PRO A 116 23.28 1.17 -22.67
N ASP A 117 23.79 -0.02 -22.36
CA ASP A 117 22.97 -1.21 -22.10
C ASP A 117 22.70 -1.40 -20.59
N SER A 118 23.32 -0.58 -19.72
CA SER A 118 23.07 -0.60 -18.28
C SER A 118 21.64 -0.16 -17.98
N PRO A 119 20.93 -0.85 -17.05
CA PRO A 119 19.61 -0.41 -16.64
C PRO A 119 19.71 0.98 -15.99
N MET A 120 18.74 1.83 -16.32
CA MET A 120 18.74 3.21 -15.86
C MET A 120 18.46 3.36 -14.36
N ILE A 121 17.78 2.37 -13.80
CA ILE A 121 17.53 2.21 -12.37
C ILE A 121 17.88 0.76 -12.04
N GLU A 122 18.76 0.54 -11.07
CA GLU A 122 19.07 -0.81 -10.60
C GLU A 122 17.90 -1.37 -9.77
N PRO A 123 17.38 -2.57 -10.09
CA PRO A 123 16.32 -3.18 -9.29
C PRO A 123 16.81 -3.46 -7.87
N GLY A 124 16.15 -2.86 -6.87
CA GLY A 124 16.43 -3.11 -5.45
C GLY A 124 17.32 -2.07 -4.77
N GLU A 125 17.70 -0.98 -5.45
CA GLU A 125 18.21 0.20 -4.76
C GLU A 125 17.05 0.91 -4.05
N GLU A 126 17.16 1.04 -2.72
CA GLU A 126 16.27 1.88 -1.93
C GLU A 126 16.47 3.33 -2.36
N ILE A 127 15.41 3.96 -2.86
CA ILE A 127 15.37 5.41 -3.03
C ILE A 127 15.31 5.98 -1.61
N GLU A 128 16.45 6.41 -1.08
CA GLU A 128 16.47 7.24 0.14
C GLU A 128 15.74 8.56 -0.20
N LEU A 129 14.48 8.65 0.22
CA LEU A 129 13.63 9.84 0.11
C LEU A 129 13.87 10.79 1.28
#